data_AF-A0AA40F4Z7-F1
#
_entry.id   AF-A0AA40F4Z7-F1
#
_cell.length_a   1.000
_cell.length_b   1.000
_cell.length_c   1.000
_cell.angle_alpha   90.00
_cell.angle_beta   90.00
_cell.angle_gamma   90.00
#
_symmetry.space_group_name_H-M   'P 1'
#
loop_
_entity.id
_entity.type
_entity.pdbx_description
1 polymer ?
#
loop_
_entity_poly.entity_id
_entity_poly.type
_entity_poly.pdbx_seq_one_letter_code
_entity_poly.pdbx_strand_id
1 'polypeptide(L)' 'MRLINARTKTLDEFFDSATPRYAILSHTWGDGEVRFQDMTATAASSNPQGLPGFSKIEETCRLALEQGLEWAWIDTCCI' A
#
# COMPACT_ATOMS: atom_id res chain seq x y z
N MET A 1 -10.49 3.21 -7.03
CA MET A 1 -9.72 2.35 -6.10
C MET A 1 -8.31 2.89 -5.98
N ARG A 2 -7.76 2.91 -4.76
CA ARG A 2 -6.34 3.26 -4.52
C ARG A 2 -5.48 2.01 -4.58
N LEU A 3 -4.28 2.11 -5.15
CA LEU A 3 -3.29 1.05 -5.18
C LEU A 3 -1.92 1.60 -4.81
N ILE A 4 -1.11 0.78 -4.16
CA ILE A 4 0.28 1.08 -3.86
C ILE A 4 1.14 0.63 -5.02
N ASN A 5 1.95 1.53 -5.56
CA ASN A 5 3.00 1.16 -6.49
C ASN A 5 4.09 0.36 -5.76
N ALA A 6 4.31 -0.89 -6.19
CA ALA A 6 5.18 -1.80 -5.47
C ALA A 6 6.66 -1.37 -5.49
N ARG A 7 7.06 -0.51 -6.42
CA ARG A 7 8.44 0.02 -6.56
C ARG A 7 8.66 1.27 -5.71
N THR A 8 7.73 2.23 -5.79
CA THR A 8 7.89 3.55 -5.15
C THR A 8 7.24 3.63 -3.77
N LYS A 9 6.35 2.68 -3.43
CA LYS A 9 5.49 2.70 -2.24
C LYS A 9 4.58 3.93 -2.17
N THR A 10 4.27 4.54 -3.31
CA THR A 10 3.32 5.67 -3.39
C THR A 10 1.93 5.15 -3.70
N LEU A 11 0.91 5.90 -3.28
CA LEU A 11 -0.48 5.60 -3.57
C LEU A 11 -0.94 6.33 -4.83
N ASP A 12 -1.54 5.58 -5.75
CA ASP A 12 -2.15 6.12 -6.96
C ASP A 12 -3.63 5.71 -7.04
N GLU A 13 -4.46 6.56 -7.65
CA GLU A 13 -5.88 6.34 -7.83
C GLU A 13 -6.22 5.83 -9.23
N PHE A 14 -6.97 4.73 -9.28
CA PHE A 14 -7.47 4.11 -10.50
C PHE A 14 -9.00 4.12 -10.52
N PHE A 15 -9.58 4.49 -11.65
CA PHE A 15 -11.03 4.49 -11.85
C PHE A 15 -11.44 3.29 -12.72
N ASP A 16 -12.49 2.57 -12.30
CA ASP A 16 -13.07 1.33 -12.85
C ASP A 16 -12.34 0.68 -14.05
N SER A 17 -12.44 1.27 -15.24
CA SER A 17 -11.92 0.68 -16.49
C SER A 17 -10.39 0.66 -16.63
N ALA A 18 -9.66 1.41 -15.81
CA ALA A 18 -8.21 1.54 -15.86
C ALA A 18 -7.47 0.80 -14.73
N THR A 19 -8.17 -0.05 -13.98
CA THR A 19 -7.57 -0.78 -12.85
C THR A 19 -6.55 -1.82 -13.34
N PRO A 20 -5.25 -1.69 -13.00
CA PRO A 20 -4.23 -2.65 -13.41
C PRO A 20 -4.37 -3.96 -12.64
N ARG A 21 -3.60 -5.00 -13.01
CA ARG A 21 -3.46 -6.19 -12.17
C ARG A 21 -2.69 -5.84 -10.90
N TYR A 22 -3.19 -6.28 -9.75
CA TYR A 22 -2.58 -6.02 -8.44
C TYR A 22 -2.58 -7.25 -7.55
N ALA A 23 -1.64 -7.30 -6.61
CA ALA A 23 -1.65 -8.22 -5.49
C ALA A 23 -2.53 -7.67 -4.37
N ILE A 24 -3.22 -8.52 -3.63
CA ILE A 24 -4.05 -8.10 -2.49
C ILE A 24 -3.49 -8.70 -1.19
N LEU A 25 -3.20 -7.85 -0.20
CA LEU A 25 -2.99 -8.31 1.16
C LEU A 25 -4.35 -8.47 1.82
N SER A 26 -4.77 -9.72 1.98
CA SER A 26 -5.95 -10.06 2.75
C SER A 26 -5.51 -10.35 4.19
N HIS A 27 -6.15 -9.72 5.17
CA HIS A 27 -6.56 -10.43 6.39
C HIS A 27 -5.78 -10.39 7.72
N THR A 28 -4.85 -9.46 8.01
CA THR A 28 -4.39 -9.32 9.42
C THR A 28 -4.12 -7.88 9.81
N TRP A 29 -5.10 -7.22 10.42
CA TRP A 29 -4.92 -5.94 11.11
C TRP A 29 -4.14 -6.19 12.39
N GLY A 30 -3.11 -5.39 12.66
CA GLY A 30 -2.37 -5.39 13.91
C GLY A 30 -2.28 -4.00 14.53
N ASP A 31 -1.52 -3.89 15.61
CA ASP A 31 -1.21 -2.57 16.18
C ASP A 31 -0.22 -1.82 15.27
N GLY A 32 -0.46 -0.53 15.06
CA GLY A 32 0.43 0.33 14.28
C GLY A 32 0.33 0.18 12.76
N GLU A 33 -0.83 -0.22 12.24
CA GLU A 33 -1.12 -0.22 10.80
C GLU A 33 -0.94 1.16 10.16
N VAL A 34 -0.44 1.16 8.93
CA VAL A 34 -0.30 2.36 8.12
C VAL A 34 -1.64 2.72 7.51
N ARG A 35 -2.11 3.94 7.75
CA ARG A 35 -3.35 4.45 7.18
C ARG A 35 -3.09 5.23 5.90
N PHE A 36 -4.16 5.53 5.15
CA PHE A 36 -4.08 6.41 3.99
C PHE A 36 -3.37 7.74 4.32
N GLN A 37 -3.74 8.36 5.45
CA GLN A 37 -3.17 9.63 5.88
C GLN A 37 -1.66 9.56 6.13
N ASP A 38 -1.16 8.42 6.60
CA ASP A 38 0.27 8.20 6.87
C ASP A 38 1.09 8.09 5.58
N MET A 39 0.45 7.71 4.47
CA MET A 39 1.07 7.58 3.15
C MET A 39 1.05 8.88 2.33
N THR A 40 0.24 9.87 2.74
CA THR A 40 0.08 11.15 2.03
C THR A 40 0.96 12.25 2.60
N ALA A 41 1.60 13.05 1.73
CA ALA A 41 2.51 14.14 2.10
C ALA A 41 1.89 15.24 3.00
N THR A 42 0.56 15.32 3.07
CA THR A 42 -0.17 16.24 3.96
C THR A 42 0.08 15.96 5.44
N ALA A 43 0.52 14.75 5.78
CA ALA A 43 1.01 14.43 7.10
C ALA A 43 2.52 14.70 7.17
N ALA A 44 2.93 15.98 7.16
CA ALA A 44 4.32 16.42 7.28
C ALA A 44 5.03 15.96 8.58
N SER A 45 4.36 15.16 9.42
CA SER A 45 4.83 14.56 10.67
C SER A 45 4.76 13.03 10.69
N SER A 46 4.17 12.39 9.66
CA SER A 46 4.10 10.93 9.57
C SER A 46 5.33 10.44 8.82
N ASN A 47 6.23 9.74 9.51
CA ASN A 47 7.20 8.86 8.87
C ASN A 47 6.55 7.47 8.77
N PRO A 48 5.86 7.12 7.67
CA PRO A 48 5.19 5.84 7.54
C PRO A 48 6.17 4.68 7.71
N GLN A 49 7.44 4.84 7.32
CA GLN A 49 8.50 3.82 7.50
C GLN A 49 8.80 3.53 8.98
N GLY A 50 8.45 4.44 9.90
CA GLY A 50 8.57 4.24 11.33
C GLY A 50 7.40 3.51 11.97
N LEU A 51 6.32 3.25 11.23
CA LEU A 51 5.15 2.54 11.74
C LEU A 51 5.36 1.02 11.65
N PRO A 52 4.98 0.25 12.69
CA PRO A 52 5.09 -1.21 12.69
C PRO A 52 4.45 -1.89 11.46
N GLY A 53 3.31 -1.35 11.00
CA GLY A 53 2.57 -1.85 9.84
C GLY A 53 3.27 -1.63 8.49
N PHE A 54 4.29 -0.79 8.40
CA PHE A 54 4.97 -0.51 7.12
C PHE A 54 5.71 -1.72 6.57
N SER A 55 6.24 -2.57 7.46
CA SER A 55 6.85 -3.85 7.10
C SER A 55 5.92 -4.73 6.25
N LYS A 56 4.60 -4.70 6.52
CA LYS A 56 3.60 -5.41 5.72
C LYS A 56 3.46 -4.83 4.32
N ILE A 57 3.56 -3.51 4.17
CA ILE A 57 3.55 -2.84 2.87
C ILE A 57 4.77 -3.27 2.06
N GLU A 58 5.95 -3.24 2.68
CA GLU A 58 7.20 -3.64 2.03
C GLU A 58 7.14 -5.08 1.54
N GLU A 59 6.73 -6.00 2.40
CA GLU A 59 6.67 -7.42 2.09
C GLU A 59 5.61 -7.75 1.04
N THR A 60 4.42 -7.14 1.14
CA THR A 60 3.35 -7.31 0.14
C THR A 60 3.83 -6.87 -1.23
N CYS A 61 4.49 -5.71 -1.30
CA CYS A 61 5.02 -5.20 -2.56
C CYS A 61 6.20 -6.03 -3.08
N ARG A 62 7.06 -6.56 -2.20
CA ARG A 62 8.15 -7.48 -2.59
C ARG A 62 7.56 -8.72 -3.27
N LEU A 63 6.58 -9.35 -2.62
CA LEU A 63 5.87 -10.51 -3.17
C LEU A 63 5.13 -10.17 -4.47
N ALA A 64 4.51 -8.99 -4.56
CA ALA A 64 3.85 -8.52 -5.79
C ALA A 64 4.85 -8.47 -6.96
N LEU A 65 6.02 -7.87 -6.75
CA LEU A 65 7.06 -7.78 -7.78
C LEU A 65 7.60 -9.14 -8.20
N GLU A 66 7.77 -10.08 -7.27
CA GLU A 66 8.18 -11.47 -7.57
C GLU A 66 7.16 -12.21 -8.45
N GLN A 67 5.89 -11.83 -8.35
CA GLN A 67 4.81 -12.35 -9.19
C GLN A 67 4.58 -11.53 -10.47
N GLY A 68 5.43 -10.52 -10.75
CA GLY A 68 5.30 -9.65 -11.91
C GLY A 68 4.13 -8.66 -11.82
N LEU A 69 3.69 -8.32 -10.61
CA LEU A 69 2.62 -7.35 -10.34
C LEU A 69 3.25 -6.04 -9.84
N GLU A 70 2.90 -4.93 -10.49
CA GLU A 70 3.44 -3.62 -10.13
C GLU A 70 2.62 -2.89 -9.05
N TRP A 71 1.47 -3.46 -8.70
CA TRP A 71 0.49 -2.83 -7.83
C TRP A 71 0.10 -3.76 -6.68
N ALA A 72 -0.12 -3.18 -5.52
CA ALA A 72 -0.64 -3.87 -4.35
C ALA A 72 -1.85 -3.11 -3.79
N TRP A 73 -2.82 -3.84 -3.26
CA TRP A 73 -3.94 -3.31 -2.49
C TRP A 73 -3.84 -3.79 -1.06
N ILE A 74 -3.95 -2.85 -0.12
CA ILE A 74 -3.90 -3.09 1.32
C ILE A 74 -5.04 -2.30 1.96
N ASP A 75 -5.94 -2.99 2.66
CA ASP A 75 -7.18 -2.45 3.22
C ASP A 75 -7.00 -1.21 4.12
N THR A 76 -5.92 -1.15 4.89
CA THR A 76 -5.65 -0.07 5.85
C THR A 76 -5.34 1.28 5.19
N CYS A 77 -4.79 1.29 3.97
CA CYS A 77 -4.39 2.52 3.27
C CYS A 77 -4.95 2.67 1.84
N CYS A 78 -5.64 1.67 1.31
CA CYS A 78 -6.25 1.67 -0.02
C CYS A 78 -7.79 1.77 -0.03
N ILE A 79 -8.44 1.90 1.15
CA ILE A 79 -9.87 2.21 1.33
C ILE A 79 -10.14 3.69 1.26
#